data_AF-A0A5N5FBV4-F1
#
_entry.id   AF-A0A5N5FBV4-F1
#
_cell.length_a   1.000
_cell.length_b   1.000
_cell.length_c   1.000
_cell.angle_alpha   90.00
_cell.angle_beta   90.00
_cell.angle_gamma   90.00
#
_symmetry.space_group_name_H-M   'P 1'
#
loop_
_entity.id
_entity.type
_entity.pdbx_description
1 polymer ?
#
loop_
_entity_poly.entity_id
_entity_poly.type
_entity_poly.pdbx_seq_one_letter_code
_entity_poly.pdbx_strand_id
1 'polypeptide(L)'
;MGDLYVWLISFFFLIALLALVVFQLMCLADLEFDYINPYDSSNRINRVILPEYITEGVLCAFFLITGHWCMSLFCGPYLYYNVKLYMRKNHLVDVTEIFNMLHKEKKIRLFKLFYLVVLLFLSIFWMILTALEDHE
;
A
#
# COMPACT_ATOMS: atom_id res chain seq x y z
N MET A 1 14.07 -22.61 6.16
CA MET A 1 13.51 -22.15 7.47
C MET A 1 13.48 -20.62 7.68
N GLY A 2 14.63 -19.91 7.71
CA GLY A 2 14.65 -18.47 8.02
C GLY A 2 13.89 -17.59 7.01
N ASP A 3 14.02 -17.92 5.73
CA ASP A 3 13.34 -17.20 4.64
C ASP A 3 11.82 -17.38 4.69
N LEU A 4 11.33 -18.52 5.16
CA LEU A 4 9.90 -18.79 5.31
C LEU A 4 9.25 -17.80 6.31
N TYR A 5 9.96 -17.49 7.42
CA TYR A 5 9.51 -16.46 8.35
C TYR A 5 9.52 -15.06 7.74
N VAL A 6 10.51 -14.74 6.89
CA VAL A 6 10.58 -13.47 6.15
C VAL A 6 9.37 -13.31 5.22
N TRP A 7 9.04 -14.35 4.45
CA TRP A 7 7.87 -14.36 3.58
C TRP A 7 6.56 -14.22 4.36
N LEU A 8 6.43 -14.94 5.47
CA LEU A 8 5.24 -14.92 6.32
C LEU A 8 5.03 -13.54 6.98
N ILE A 9 6.10 -12.92 7.48
CA ILE A 9 6.03 -11.55 8.01
C ILE A 9 5.62 -10.57 6.91
N SER A 10 6.26 -10.66 5.74
CA SER A 10 5.96 -9.80 4.58
C SER A 10 4.51 -9.93 4.12
N PHE A 11 3.93 -11.14 4.18
CA PHE A 11 2.53 -11.39 3.88
C PHE A 11 1.58 -10.59 4.79
N PHE A 12 1.82 -10.56 6.11
CA PHE A 12 1.01 -9.76 7.03
C PHE A 12 1.14 -8.26 6.77
N PHE A 13 2.35 -7.77 6.45
CA PHE A 13 2.56 -6.38 6.05
C PHE A 13 1.78 -6.01 4.78
N LEU A 14 1.80 -6.87 3.76
CA LEU A 14 1.06 -6.66 2.51
C LEU A 14 -0.45 -6.66 2.72
N ILE A 15 -0.97 -7.54 3.59
CA ILE A 15 -2.39 -7.53 3.98
C ILE A 15 -2.75 -6.22 4.70
N ALA A 16 -1.91 -5.77 5.64
CA ALA A 16 -2.15 -4.51 6.33
C ALA A 16 -2.19 -3.33 5.36
N LEU A 17 -1.27 -3.27 4.40
CA LEU A 17 -1.26 -2.26 3.34
C LEU A 17 -2.51 -2.31 2.46
N LEU A 18 -2.93 -3.51 2.04
CA LEU A 18 -4.16 -3.69 1.30
C LEU A 18 -5.37 -3.19 2.08
N ALA A 19 -5.48 -3.51 3.36
CA ALA A 19 -6.57 -3.03 4.21
C ALA A 19 -6.59 -1.50 4.31
N LEU A 20 -5.43 -0.85 4.46
CA LEU A 20 -5.33 0.61 4.50
C LEU A 20 -5.76 1.26 3.17
N VAL A 21 -5.32 0.72 2.03
CA VAL A 21 -5.68 1.24 0.70
C VAL A 21 -7.16 1.00 0.40
N VAL A 22 -7.70 -0.16 0.74
CA VAL A 22 -9.14 -0.46 0.62
C VAL A 22 -9.97 0.46 1.49
N PHE A 23 -9.55 0.72 2.73
CA PHE A 23 -10.23 1.67 3.62
C PHE A 23 -10.28 3.08 3.03
N GLN A 24 -9.19 3.55 2.41
CA GLN A 24 -9.18 4.83 1.71
C GLN A 24 -10.13 4.85 0.50
N LEU A 25 -10.17 3.76 -0.28
CA LEU A 25 -11.10 3.63 -1.41
C LEU A 25 -12.56 3.61 -0.96
N MET A 26 -12.86 2.96 0.18
CA MET A 26 -14.19 2.98 0.80
C MET A 26 -14.57 4.40 1.20
N CYS A 27 -13.69 5.14 1.87
CA CYS A 27 -13.95 6.55 2.22
C CYS A 27 -14.20 7.44 0.99
N LEU A 28 -13.51 7.18 -0.12
CA LEU A 28 -13.74 7.91 -1.38
C LEU A 28 -15.04 7.49 -2.07
N ALA A 29 -15.43 6.23 -1.97
CA ALA A 29 -16.71 5.73 -2.49
C ALA A 29 -17.89 6.30 -1.66
N ASP A 30 -17.79 6.31 -0.34
CA ASP A 30 -18.80 6.91 0.55
C ASP A 30 -19.00 8.40 0.26
N LEU A 31 -17.93 9.09 -0.14
CA LEU A 31 -17.99 10.48 -0.58
C LEU A 31 -18.66 10.63 -1.96
N GLU A 32 -18.44 9.71 -2.90
CA GLU A 32 -19.04 9.72 -4.25
C GLU A 32 -20.56 9.53 -4.20
N PHE A 33 -21.06 8.79 -3.22
CA PHE A 33 -22.48 8.52 -3.02
C PHE A 33 -23.17 9.52 -2.05
N ASP A 34 -22.50 10.63 -1.71
CA ASP A 34 -23.01 11.66 -0.79
C ASP A 34 -23.41 11.14 0.62
N TYR A 35 -22.84 10.02 1.07
CA TYR A 35 -23.14 9.47 2.39
C TYR A 35 -22.41 10.22 3.53
N ILE A 36 -21.25 10.80 3.26
CA ILE A 36 -20.37 11.41 4.27
C ILE A 36 -19.90 12.80 3.82
N ASN A 37 -19.76 13.72 4.77
CA ASN A 37 -19.25 15.06 4.53
C ASN A 37 -17.78 15.02 4.02
N PRO A 38 -17.41 15.78 2.98
CA PRO A 38 -16.03 15.88 2.48
C PRO A 38 -15.01 16.19 3.57
N TYR A 39 -15.39 16.95 4.61
CA TYR A 39 -14.49 17.23 5.74
C TYR A 39 -14.12 15.97 6.52
N ASP A 40 -15.11 15.14 6.86
CA ASP A 40 -14.91 13.92 7.63
C ASP A 40 -14.15 12.86 6.84
N SER A 41 -14.46 12.71 5.55
CA SER A 41 -13.75 11.78 4.66
C SER A 41 -12.28 12.19 4.47
N SER A 42 -12.00 13.48 4.26
CA SER A 42 -10.62 13.98 4.10
C SER A 42 -9.79 13.77 5.37
N ASN A 43 -10.37 14.01 6.55
CA ASN A 43 -9.68 13.80 7.83
C ASN A 43 -9.37 12.31 8.08
N ARG A 44 -10.32 11.41 7.78
CA ARG A 44 -10.11 9.95 7.88
C ARG A 44 -9.01 9.49 6.93
N ILE A 45 -9.02 9.96 5.69
CA ILE A 45 -8.02 9.61 4.68
C ILE A 45 -6.64 10.13 5.10
N ASN A 46 -6.51 11.38 5.53
CA ASN A 46 -5.23 11.97 5.93
C ASN A 46 -4.60 11.23 7.12
N ARG A 47 -5.41 10.75 8.07
CA ARG A 47 -4.92 9.94 9.20
C ARG A 47 -4.39 8.58 8.77
N VAL A 48 -4.86 8.03 7.66
CA VAL A 48 -4.50 6.68 7.16
C VAL A 48 -3.38 6.73 6.11
N ILE A 49 -3.13 7.88 5.47
CA ILE A 49 -2.04 8.04 4.49
C ILE A 49 -0.65 7.90 5.13
N LEU A 50 -0.43 8.48 6.31
CA LEU A 50 0.84 8.36 7.03
C LEU A 50 1.18 6.90 7.40
N PRO A 51 0.27 6.12 8.03
CA PRO A 51 0.57 4.73 8.33
C PRO A 51 0.76 3.86 7.07
N GLU A 52 0.09 4.14 5.94
CA GLU A 52 0.38 3.48 4.65
C GLU A 52 1.85 3.68 4.26
N TYR A 53 2.33 4.94 4.28
CA TYR A 53 3.69 5.26 3.82
C TYR A 53 4.76 4.68 4.73
N ILE A 54 4.52 4.73 6.04
CA ILE A 54 5.43 4.15 7.03
C ILE A 54 5.49 2.64 6.87
N THR A 55 4.34 1.97 6.74
CA THR A 55 4.27 0.50 6.61
C THR A 55 4.96 0.03 5.33
N GLU A 56 4.78 0.73 4.21
CA GLU A 56 5.47 0.43 2.96
C GLU A 56 6.98 0.68 3.07
N GLY A 57 7.39 1.79 3.68
CA GLY A 57 8.81 2.10 3.89
C GLY A 57 9.50 1.05 4.75
N VAL A 58 8.82 0.58 5.80
CA VAL A 58 9.30 -0.51 6.67
C VAL A 58 9.39 -1.82 5.88
N LEU A 59 8.39 -2.16 5.06
CA LEU A 59 8.40 -3.36 4.24
C LEU A 59 9.55 -3.36 3.23
N CYS A 60 9.77 -2.25 2.54
CA CYS A 60 10.87 -2.10 1.59
C CYS A 60 12.25 -2.21 2.28
N ALA A 61 12.42 -1.57 3.45
CA ALA A 61 13.63 -1.68 4.25
C ALA A 61 13.85 -3.11 4.78
N PHE A 62 12.77 -3.79 5.16
CA PHE A 62 12.81 -5.19 5.59
C PHE A 62 13.33 -6.10 4.48
N PHE A 63 12.83 -5.97 3.26
CA PHE A 63 13.33 -6.74 2.10
C PHE A 63 14.79 -6.43 1.74
N LEU A 64 15.26 -5.20 1.96
CA LEU A 64 16.67 -4.85 1.76
C LEU A 64 17.58 -5.54 2.79
N ILE A 65 17.18 -5.53 4.07
CA ILE A 65 17.96 -6.15 5.16
C ILE A 65 17.99 -7.67 5.02
N THR A 66 16.89 -8.29 4.59
CA THR A 66 16.80 -9.74 4.37
C THR A 66 17.47 -10.20 3.07
N GLY A 67 18.04 -9.30 2.27
CA GLY A 67 18.76 -9.64 1.03
C GLY A 67 17.85 -10.05 -0.14
N HIS A 68 16.54 -9.77 -0.06
CA HIS A 68 15.56 -10.11 -1.08
C HIS A 68 15.46 -8.99 -2.13
N TRP A 69 16.53 -8.82 -2.92
CA TRP A 69 16.70 -7.72 -3.87
C TRP A 69 15.58 -7.61 -4.91
N CYS A 70 15.09 -8.74 -5.44
CA CYS A 70 14.00 -8.75 -6.42
C CYS A 70 12.73 -8.11 -5.85
N MET A 71 12.33 -8.46 -4.63
CA MET A 71 11.13 -7.90 -3.99
C MET A 71 11.30 -6.43 -3.60
N SER A 72 12.48 -6.05 -3.15
CA SER A 72 12.79 -4.64 -2.91
C SER A 72 12.68 -3.80 -4.18
N LEU A 73 13.13 -4.32 -5.32
CA LEU A 73 13.02 -3.64 -6.62
C LEU A 73 11.55 -3.45 -7.02
N PHE A 74 10.68 -4.43 -6.81
CA PHE A 74 9.24 -4.25 -6.99
C PHE A 74 8.63 -3.25 -5.98
N CYS A 75 9.06 -3.20 -4.73
CA CYS A 75 8.57 -2.17 -3.80
C CYS A 75 9.05 -0.74 -4.18
N GLY A 76 10.16 -0.63 -4.91
CA GLY A 76 10.85 0.63 -5.23
C GLY A 76 9.97 1.68 -5.93
N PRO A 77 9.30 1.37 -7.06
CA PRO A 77 8.43 2.33 -7.76
C PRO A 77 7.29 2.87 -6.90
N TYR A 78 6.69 2.01 -6.08
CA TYR A 78 5.59 2.38 -5.19
C TYR A 78 6.08 3.30 -4.06
N LEU A 79 7.19 2.93 -3.40
CA LEU A 79 7.82 3.77 -2.39
C LEU A 79 8.27 5.11 -2.97
N TYR A 80 8.90 5.13 -4.15
CA TYR A 80 9.35 6.35 -4.81
C TYR A 80 8.18 7.30 -5.10
N TYR A 81 7.06 6.77 -5.57
CA TYR A 81 5.86 7.56 -5.79
C TYR A 81 5.35 8.21 -4.49
N ASN A 82 5.28 7.45 -3.40
CA ASN A 82 4.84 7.94 -2.10
C ASN A 82 5.80 9.01 -1.53
N VAL A 83 7.11 8.78 -1.62
CA VAL A 83 8.14 9.73 -1.17
C VAL A 83 8.08 11.03 -1.98
N LYS A 84 7.89 10.94 -3.31
CA LYS A 84 7.74 12.12 -4.16
C LYS A 84 6.49 12.93 -3.79
N LEU A 85 5.39 12.27 -3.46
CA LEU A 85 4.16 12.92 -3.02
C LEU A 85 4.35 13.61 -1.65
N TYR A 86 5.04 12.94 -0.73
CA TYR A 86 5.40 13.47 0.58
C TYR A 86 6.29 14.73 0.47
N MET A 87 7.34 14.68 -0.36
CA MET A 87 8.24 15.82 -0.59
C MET A 87 7.52 17.03 -1.20
N ARG A 88 6.52 16.81 -2.05
CA ARG A 88 5.70 17.88 -2.62
C ARG A 88 4.67 18.45 -1.64
N LYS A 89 4.56 17.90 -0.42
CA LYS A 89 3.51 18.22 0.57
C LYS A 89 2.07 18.01 0.09
N ASN A 90 1.88 17.38 -1.07
CA ASN A 90 0.58 17.04 -1.65
C ASN A 90 0.07 15.68 -1.16
N HIS A 91 0.47 15.26 0.04
CA HIS A 91 0.00 14.01 0.65
C HIS A 91 -1.33 14.18 1.39
N LEU A 92 -1.72 15.43 1.68
CA LEU A 92 -2.99 15.76 2.32
C LEU A 92 -4.05 15.99 1.24
N VAL A 93 -5.22 15.41 1.46
CA VAL A 93 -6.39 15.65 0.62
C VAL A 93 -7.06 16.95 1.09
N ASP A 94 -7.19 17.91 0.18
CA ASP A 94 -7.87 19.17 0.44
C ASP A 94 -9.38 19.04 0.23
N VAL A 95 -10.15 19.52 1.20
CA VAL A 95 -11.61 19.37 1.30
C VAL A 95 -12.31 20.14 0.18
N THR A 96 -11.73 21.26 -0.28
CA THR A 96 -12.35 22.13 -1.29
C THR A 96 -12.23 21.59 -2.71
N GLU A 97 -11.19 20.81 -3.00
CA GLU A 97 -10.96 20.26 -4.36
C GLU A 97 -11.23 18.75 -4.46
N ILE A 98 -11.60 18.08 -3.36
CA ILE A 98 -11.72 16.63 -3.31
C ILE A 98 -12.67 16.08 -4.37
N PHE A 99 -13.80 16.74 -4.64
CA PHE A 99 -14.77 16.29 -5.65
C PHE A 99 -14.25 16.40 -7.09
N ASN A 100 -13.49 17.47 -7.39
CA ASN A 100 -12.92 17.67 -8.73
C ASN A 100 -11.78 16.67 -9.00
N MET A 101 -11.02 16.32 -7.97
CA MET A 101 -9.90 15.37 -8.05
C MET A 101 -10.31 13.92 -7.76
N LEU A 102 -11.55 13.66 -7.32
CA LEU A 102 -12.02 12.38 -6.81
C LEU A 102 -11.77 11.23 -7.78
N HIS A 103 -12.16 11.41 -9.04
CA HIS A 103 -12.01 10.39 -10.06
C HIS A 103 -10.54 10.05 -10.35
N LYS A 104 -9.65 11.05 -10.26
CA LYS A 104 -8.21 10.89 -10.46
C LYS A 104 -7.56 10.17 -9.27
N GLU A 105 -7.85 10.62 -8.05
CA GLU A 105 -7.38 10.00 -6.80
C GLU A 105 -7.83 8.54 -6.70
N LYS A 106 -9.09 8.24 -7.03
CA LYS A 106 -9.64 6.87 -7.07
C LYS A 106 -8.88 5.99 -8.05
N LYS A 107 -8.62 6.47 -9.28
CA LYS A 107 -7.83 5.71 -10.28
C LYS A 107 -6.40 5.43 -9.81
N ILE A 108 -5.74 6.42 -9.21
CA ILE A 108 -4.38 6.25 -8.66
C ILE A 108 -4.38 5.20 -7.54
N ARG A 109 -5.32 5.28 -6.59
CA ARG A 109 -5.43 4.34 -5.47
C ARG A 109 -5.85 2.94 -5.91
N LEU A 110 -6.67 2.82 -6.95
CA LEU A 110 -7.01 1.54 -7.56
C LEU A 110 -5.80 0.90 -8.26
N PHE A 111 -4.97 1.70 -8.94
CA PHE A 111 -3.71 1.22 -9.50
C PHE A 111 -2.73 0.77 -8.41
N LYS A 112 -2.62 1.53 -7.32
CA LYS A 112 -1.86 1.14 -6.12
C LYS A 112 -2.36 -0.20 -5.54
N LEU A 113 -3.67 -0.38 -5.42
CA LEU A 113 -4.27 -1.62 -4.95
C LEU A 113 -3.91 -2.78 -5.86
N PHE A 114 -4.04 -2.61 -7.18
CA PHE A 114 -3.65 -3.63 -8.14
C PHE A 114 -2.17 -4.02 -7.98
N TYR A 115 -1.30 -3.03 -7.80
CA TYR A 115 0.12 -3.26 -7.55
C TYR A 115 0.38 -4.09 -6.29
N LEU A 116 -0.26 -3.73 -5.17
CA LEU A 116 -0.17 -4.47 -3.90
C LEU A 116 -0.71 -5.90 -4.02
N VAL A 117 -1.79 -6.11 -4.78
CA VAL A 117 -2.33 -7.46 -5.05
C VAL A 117 -1.33 -8.30 -5.84
N VAL A 118 -0.71 -7.74 -6.88
CA VAL A 118 0.34 -8.44 -7.64
C VAL A 118 1.53 -8.79 -6.74
N LEU A 119 1.97 -7.86 -5.89
CA LEU A 119 3.06 -8.07 -4.94
C LEU A 119 2.71 -9.16 -3.89
N LEU A 120 1.45 -9.20 -3.43
CA LEU A 120 0.93 -10.26 -2.56
C LEU A 120 0.99 -11.63 -3.25
N PHE A 121 0.51 -11.73 -4.49
CA PHE A 121 0.60 -12.99 -5.25
C PHE A 121 2.03 -13.45 -5.43
N LEU A 122 2.95 -12.54 -5.75
CA LEU A 122 4.37 -12.87 -5.89
C LEU A 122 4.94 -13.35 -4.54
N SER A 123 4.63 -12.66 -3.43
CA SER A 123 5.06 -13.07 -2.07
C SER A 123 4.59 -14.48 -1.71
N ILE A 124 3.33 -14.81 -2.00
CA ILE A 124 2.78 -16.16 -1.77
C ILE A 124 3.48 -17.19 -2.66
N PHE A 125 3.72 -16.87 -3.92
CA PHE A 125 4.41 -17.77 -4.85
C PHE A 125 5.81 -18.13 -4.34
N TRP A 126 6.61 -17.14 -3.94
CA TRP A 126 7.92 -17.38 -3.37
C TRP A 126 7.86 -18.13 -2.04
N MET A 127 6.89 -17.82 -1.18
CA MET A 127 6.66 -18.57 0.07
C MET A 127 6.41 -20.06 -0.19
N ILE A 128 5.59 -20.40 -1.19
CA ILE A 128 5.30 -21.79 -1.55
C ILE A 128 6.54 -22.48 -2.11
N LEU A 129 7.31 -21.81 -2.98
CA LEU A 129 8.55 -22.37 -3.52
C LEU A 129 9.56 -22.68 -2.42
N THR A 130 9.81 -21.73 -1.51
CA THR A 130 10.72 -21.94 -0.38
C THR A 130 10.22 -23.05 0.55
N ALA A 131 8.90 -23.15 0.76
CA ALA A 131 8.34 -24.25 1.56
C ALA A 131 8.49 -25.61 0.88
N LEU A 132 8.40 -25.68 -0.46
CA LEU A 132 8.59 -26.91 -1.22
C LEU A 132 10.06 -27.36 -1.18
N GLU A 133 11.00 -26.43 -1.34
CA GLU A 133 12.44 -26.69 -1.25
C GLU A 133 12.88 -27.13 0.16
N ASP A 134 12.26 -26.62 1.23
CA ASP A 134 12.50 -27.09 2.61
C ASP A 134 12.01 -28.56 2.83
N HIS A 135 11.18 -29.10 1.94
CA HIS A 135 10.63 -30.47 2.01
C HIS A 135 11.39 -31.50 1.16
N GLU A 136 12.28 -31.09 0.25
CA GLU A 136 13.22 -31.95 -0.48
C GLU A 136 14.58 -32.08 0.24
#